data_AF-D0IET1-F1
#
_entry.id   AF-D0IET1-F1
#
_cell.length_a   1.000
_cell.length_b   1.000
_cell.length_c   1.000
_cell.angle_alpha   90.00
_cell.angle_beta   90.00
_cell.angle_gamma   90.00
#
_symmetry.space_group_name_H-M   'P 1'
#
loop_
_entity.id
_entity.type
_entity.pdbx_description
1 polymer ?
#
loop_
_entity_poly.entity_id
_entity_poly.type
_entity_poly.pdbx_seq_one_letter_code
_entity_poly.pdbx_strand_id
1 'polypeptide(L)' 'MAYALLDKVGLSKQLNVVDIAFDDQLFSRYAVTIPVVAYQTSELNWPFDLQELIEWLQNNGINYHP' A
#
# COMPACT_ATOMS: atom_id res chain seq x y z
N MET A 1 5.60 10.15 2.76
CA MET A 1 5.15 9.47 1.53
C MET A 1 4.90 8.00 1.86
N ALA A 2 3.86 7.37 1.30
CA ALA A 2 3.44 5.99 1.61
C ALA A 2 4.59 4.97 1.59
N TYR A 3 5.43 5.03 0.55
CA TYR A 3 6.59 4.13 0.40
C TYR A 3 7.55 4.16 1.59
N ALA A 4 7.82 5.35 2.16
CA ALA A 4 8.72 5.48 3.30
C ALA A 4 8.13 4.87 4.60
N LEU A 5 6.80 4.80 4.72
CA LEU A 5 6.17 4.11 5.85
C LEU A 5 6.28 2.59 5.69
N LEU A 6 6.13 2.08 4.47
CA LEU A 6 6.30 0.67 4.16
C LEU A 6 7.75 0.19 4.33
N ASP A 7 8.72 1.05 4.05
CA ASP A 7 10.14 0.76 4.30
C ASP A 7 10.45 0.63 5.80
N LYS A 8 9.84 1.49 6.63
CA LYS A 8 9.98 1.44 8.10
C LYS A 8 9.46 0.16 8.75
N VAL A 9 8.56 -0.57 8.09
CA VAL A 9 8.02 -1.85 8.58
C VAL A 9 8.70 -3.06 7.91
N GLY A 10 9.81 -2.84 7.21
CA GLY A 10 10.61 -3.89 6.58
C GLY A 10 9.95 -4.56 5.37
N LEU A 11 8.87 -3.98 4.84
CA LEU A 11 8.12 -4.55 3.72
C LEU A 11 8.64 -4.12 2.35
N SER A 12 9.57 -3.16 2.26
CA SER A 12 10.05 -2.61 0.99
C SER A 12 10.52 -3.66 -0.02
N LYS A 13 11.09 -4.79 0.44
CA LYS A 13 11.51 -5.91 -0.42
C LYS A 13 10.38 -6.84 -0.88
N GLN A 14 9.24 -6.79 -0.21
CA GLN A 14 8.06 -7.62 -0.48
C GLN A 14 6.98 -6.87 -1.25
N LEU A 15 7.19 -5.57 -1.53
CA LEU A 15 6.28 -4.76 -2.31
C LEU A 15 6.39 -5.07 -3.80
N ASN A 16 5.24 -5.25 -4.43
CA ASN A 16 5.12 -5.15 -5.87
C ASN A 16 4.63 -3.75 -6.24
N VAL A 17 5.54 -2.89 -6.70
CA VAL A 17 5.18 -1.54 -7.16
C VAL A 17 4.62 -1.65 -8.58
N VAL A 18 3.35 -1.29 -8.75
CA VAL A 18 2.67 -1.29 -10.05
C VAL A 18 2.48 0.14 -10.52
N ASP A 19 2.97 0.46 -11.71
CA ASP A 19 2.64 1.70 -12.40
C ASP A 19 1.30 1.53 -13.11
N ILE A 20 0.35 2.41 -12.80
CA ILE A 20 -1.01 2.36 -13.33
C ILE A 20 -1.16 3.09 -14.67
N ALA A 21 -0.13 3.82 -15.13
CA ALA A 21 -0.23 4.71 -16.29
C ALA A 21 -0.59 4.00 -17.61
N PHE A 22 -0.34 2.68 -17.70
CA PHE A 22 -0.60 1.88 -18.89
C PHE A 22 -1.74 0.86 -18.74
N ASP A 23 -2.42 0.86 -17.58
CA ASP A 23 -3.56 -0.01 -17.32
C ASP A 23 -4.80 0.85 -17.13
N ASP A 24 -5.67 0.89 -18.14
CA ASP A 24 -6.88 1.73 -18.14
C ASP A 24 -7.81 1.43 -16.95
N GLN A 25 -7.85 0.19 -16.46
CA GLN A 25 -8.68 -0.18 -15.32
C GLN A 25 -8.10 0.37 -14.01
N LEU A 26 -6.79 0.20 -13.80
CA LEU A 26 -6.10 0.74 -12.63
C LEU A 26 -6.04 2.27 -12.68
N PHE A 27 -5.83 2.85 -13.85
CA PHE A 27 -5.86 4.29 -14.07
C PHE A 27 -7.24 4.86 -13.73
N SER A 28 -8.31 4.31 -14.29
CA SER A 28 -9.68 4.76 -13.99
C SER A 28 -10.03 4.65 -12.50
N ARG A 29 -9.47 3.66 -11.80
CA ARG A 29 -9.77 3.41 -10.39
C ARG A 29 -8.93 4.24 -9.43
N TYR A 30 -7.64 4.45 -9.73
CA TYR A 30 -6.67 5.00 -8.80
C TYR A 30 -6.00 6.31 -9.24
N ALA A 31 -6.26 6.84 -10.44
CA ALA A 31 -5.59 8.04 -10.96
C ALA A 31 -5.61 9.26 -10.02
N VAL A 32 -6.60 9.37 -9.13
CA VAL A 32 -6.73 10.47 -8.16
C VAL A 32 -6.43 10.07 -6.72
N THR A 33 -6.27 8.77 -6.43
CA THR A 33 -6.09 8.23 -5.07
C THR A 33 -4.72 7.61 -4.84
N ILE A 34 -3.87 7.50 -5.87
CA ILE A 34 -2.50 7.03 -5.69
C ILE A 34 -1.70 7.97 -4.77
N PRO A 35 -0.87 7.43 -3.85
CA PRO A 35 -0.54 6.00 -3.71
C PRO A 35 -1.59 5.20 -2.92
N VAL A 36 -1.86 3.97 -3.37
CA VAL A 36 -2.73 2.99 -2.67
C VAL A 36 -1.94 1.72 -2.37
N VAL A 37 -2.07 1.20 -1.16
CA VAL A 37 -1.52 -0.12 -0.78
C VAL A 37 -2.64 -1.13 -0.86
N ALA A 38 -2.48 -2.18 -1.66
CA ALA A 38 -3.48 -3.22 -1.84
C ALA A 38 -2.91 -4.59 -1.42
N TYR A 39 -3.73 -5.37 -0.73
CA TYR A 39 -3.45 -6.77 -0.42
C TYR A 39 -4.74 -7.57 -0.53
N GLN A 40 -4.78 -8.50 -1.49
CA GLN A 40 -5.98 -9.29 -1.81
C GLN A 40 -7.21 -8.39 -2.08
N THR A 41 -8.19 -8.40 -1.18
CA THR A 41 -9.43 -7.60 -1.27
C THR A 41 -9.38 -6.34 -0.40
N SER A 42 -8.28 -6.10 0.31
CA SER A 42 -8.12 -4.98 1.23
C SER A 42 -7.26 -3.88 0.61
N GLU A 43 -7.67 -2.64 0.81
CA GLU A 43 -7.00 -1.45 0.27
C GLU A 43 -6.81 -0.43 1.39
N LEU A 44 -5.63 0.18 1.42
CA LEU A 44 -5.29 1.30 2.28
C LEU A 44 -4.95 2.50 1.38
N ASN A 45 -5.88 3.45 1.34
CA ASN A 45 -5.75 4.65 0.54
C ASN A 45 -4.92 5.70 1.28
N TRP A 46 -4.01 6.37 0.58
CA TRP A 46 -3.33 7.54 1.13
C TRP A 46 -4.32 8.70 1.33
N PRO A 47 -4.14 9.55 2.36
CA PRO A 47 -3.10 9.53 3.38
C PRO A 47 -3.37 8.53 4.51
N PHE A 48 -2.30 7.95 5.03
CA PHE A 48 -2.29 7.17 6.27
C PHE A 48 -0.98 7.38 7.02
N ASP A 49 -0.99 7.17 8.34
CA ASP A 49 0.19 7.19 9.19
C ASP A 49 0.77 5.79 9.46
N LEU A 50 1.84 5.72 10.27
CA LEU A 50 2.49 4.46 10.59
C LEU A 50 1.60 3.53 11.42
N GLN A 51 0.77 4.09 12.31
CA GLN A 51 -0.12 3.31 13.16
C GLN A 51 -1.24 2.70 12.33
N GLU A 52 -1.89 3.49 11.47
CA GLU A 52 -2.91 3.02 10.53
C GLU A 52 -2.36 1.93 9.60
N LEU A 53 -1.12 2.09 9.12
CA LEU A 53 -0.44 1.06 8.33
C LEU A 53 -0.24 -0.23 9.14
N ILE A 54 0.26 -0.14 10.37
CA ILE A 54 0.50 -1.31 11.23
C ILE A 54 -0.81 -2.05 11.52
N GLU A 55 -1.86 -1.33 11.89
CA GLU A 55 -3.18 -1.90 12.15
C GLU A 55 -3.74 -2.58 10.89
N TRP A 56 -3.58 -1.96 9.73
CA TRP A 56 -3.97 -2.57 8.45
C TRP A 56 -3.19 -3.84 8.15
N LEU A 57 -1.86 -3.86 8.36
CA LEU A 57 -1.03 -5.05 8.15
C LEU A 57 -1.45 -6.21 9.07
N GLN A 58 -1.73 -5.90 10.34
CA GLN A 58 -2.21 -6.88 11.32
C GLN A 58 -3.58 -7.45 10.94
N ASN A 59 -4.52 -6.58 10.54
CA ASN A 59 -5.86 -6.99 10.11
C ASN A 59 -5.83 -7.89 8.87
N ASN A 60 -4.81 -7.75 8.02
CA ASN A 60 -4.60 -8.57 6.83
C ASN A 60 -3.69 -9.79 7.07
N GLY A 61 -3.18 -9.98 8.29
CA GLY A 61 -2.26 -11.09 8.62
C GLY A 61 -0.91 -11.01 7.89
N ILE A 62 -0.49 -9.81 7.49
CA ILE A 62 0.78 -9.58 6.79
C ILE A 62 1.89 -9.52 7.83
N ASN A 63 2.86 -10.41 7.70
CA ASN A 63 4.01 -10.44 8.60
C ASN A 63 4.96 -9.28 8.24
N TYR A 64 5.16 -8.35 9.17
CA TYR A 64 6.08 -7.24 9.03
C TYR A 64 7.13 -7.28 10.12
N HIS A 65 8.35 -6.87 9.79
CA HIS A 65 9.47 -6.85 10.74
C HIS A 65 9.97 -5.41 10.84
N PRO A 66 9.68 -4.72 11.95
CA PRO A 66 10.22 -3.37 12.19
C PRO A 66 11.74 -3.38 12.39
#